data_AF-A0A519XT08-F1
#
_entry.id   AF-A0A519XT08-F1
#
_cell.length_a   1.000
_cell.length_b   1.000
_cell.length_c   1.000
_cell.angle_alpha   90.00
_cell.angle_beta   90.00
_cell.angle_gamma   90.00
#
_symmetry.space_group_name_H-M   'P 1'
#
loop_
_entity.id
_entity.type
_entity.pdbx_description
1 polymer ?
#
loop_
_entity_poly.entity_id
_entity_poly.type
_entity_poly.pdbx_seq_one_letter_code
_entity_poly.pdbx_strand_id
1 'polypeptide(L)'
;MYMRYFMWNFVGRQDNEDGQLGGRNGAWLSGVKPLDALRLGNQTNLPPSITENKAYNRFFFLPLIIGLIGAIWHFKRNQKDAGIIGLLFVFTGVAIVIYLNSVPIEPRERDYAYVGSFYAFAIWIGLGVLGLKDWVFQKLSPNKASIFASLIALLSVPVLMASQGWDDHDRSESHVAHDMALNYLKSCAPNAILFTYGDNDTYPVWYAQEVENIRPDVRVVNLSLFTADWYIDGMKRKQNQSAPLPLTIKPEQYVAGTRDVMYYQDYKIAQPVELKDILGVLLSDNDQDKATMSDGSKYNILPTKNLKLTVNPKQVLDTGTVPKEDAGRIANSMEWTYEGNYVSKGTLALFDLLTHNNWERPIYFTTAMPKDQYIGLDKYLYTEGLNKRLLPLKPERLETENDELINPKPMFHNLMSVYGYGNIKHANHLDRQSADDVTYVSNMFGGLLSTLINQGKTIEGT
;
A
#
# COMPACT_ATOMS: atom_id res chain seq x y z
N MET A 1 -8.03 1.45 20.79
CA MET A 1 -8.27 2.04 19.47
C MET A 1 -9.49 2.98 19.45
N TYR A 2 -10.75 2.52 19.42
CA TYR A 2 -11.95 3.37 19.25
C TYR A 2 -12.01 4.64 20.11
N MET A 3 -11.87 4.51 21.45
CA MET A 3 -11.97 5.67 22.36
C MET A 3 -10.92 6.74 22.09
N ARG A 4 -9.74 6.37 21.60
CA ARG A 4 -8.70 7.33 21.22
C ARG A 4 -9.16 8.19 20.06
N TYR A 5 -9.70 7.60 18.99
CA TYR A 5 -10.21 8.35 17.83
C TYR A 5 -11.40 9.22 18.15
N PHE A 6 -12.33 8.68 18.93
CA PHE A 6 -13.48 9.44 19.36
C PHE A 6 -13.02 10.70 20.12
N MET A 7 -12.02 10.57 21.00
CA MET A 7 -11.45 11.71 21.73
C MET A 7 -10.61 12.62 20.83
N TRP A 8 -9.85 12.12 19.85
CA TRP A 8 -9.15 12.97 18.87
C TRP A 8 -10.09 13.91 18.14
N ASN A 9 -11.27 13.41 17.75
CA ASN A 9 -12.25 14.18 16.98
C ASN A 9 -13.06 15.15 17.85
N PHE A 10 -13.37 14.80 19.11
CA PHE A 10 -14.31 15.58 19.94
C PHE A 10 -13.68 16.27 21.17
N VAL A 11 -12.40 16.05 21.42
CA VAL A 11 -11.64 16.64 22.53
C VAL A 11 -10.33 17.26 22.08
N GLY A 12 -9.60 16.59 21.19
CA GLY A 12 -8.35 17.05 20.60
C GLY A 12 -7.25 15.98 20.59
N ARG A 13 -6.14 16.29 19.93
CA ARG A 13 -5.07 15.35 19.57
C ARG A 13 -3.71 15.92 19.95
N GLN A 14 -2.80 15.06 20.39
CA GLN A 14 -1.46 15.48 20.83
C GLN A 14 -0.46 15.58 19.67
N ASP A 15 -0.49 14.63 18.75
CA ASP A 15 0.47 14.51 17.65
C ASP A 15 -0.11 13.61 16.55
N ASN A 16 0.58 13.52 15.43
CA ASN A 16 0.19 12.75 14.25
C ASN A 16 0.55 11.25 14.34
N GLU A 17 1.02 10.76 15.48
CA GLU A 17 1.37 9.35 15.68
C GLU A 17 0.12 8.48 15.88
N ASP A 18 0.29 7.16 15.70
CA ASP A 18 -0.81 6.19 15.83
C ASP A 18 -1.17 5.83 17.29
N GLY A 19 -0.16 5.78 18.16
CA GLY A 19 -0.30 5.36 19.55
C GLY A 19 -0.60 3.87 19.72
N GLN A 20 -0.34 3.02 18.72
CA GLN A 20 -0.59 1.56 18.80
C GLN A 20 0.35 0.87 19.79
N LEU A 21 1.61 1.32 19.82
CA LEU A 21 2.65 0.76 20.70
C LEU A 21 2.62 1.34 22.12
N GLY A 22 1.61 2.15 22.44
CA GLY A 22 1.48 2.83 23.72
C GLY A 22 2.46 3.99 23.89
N GLY A 23 2.71 4.39 25.14
CA GLY A 23 3.56 5.54 25.47
C GLY A 23 2.81 6.88 25.41
N ARG A 24 3.53 7.95 25.06
CA ARG A 24 2.99 9.32 24.96
C ARG A 24 2.60 9.73 23.54
N ASN A 25 2.84 8.88 22.55
CA ASN A 25 2.55 9.15 21.16
C ASN A 25 1.10 8.78 20.86
N GLY A 26 0.42 9.58 20.04
CA GLY A 26 -0.96 9.35 19.62
C GLY A 26 -1.98 9.54 20.77
N ALA A 27 -1.67 10.26 21.84
CA ALA A 27 -2.67 10.49 22.88
C ALA A 27 -3.71 11.54 22.45
N TRP A 28 -4.87 11.53 23.10
CA TRP A 28 -5.81 12.66 23.01
C TRP A 28 -5.43 13.72 24.05
N LEU A 29 -5.60 14.98 23.66
CA LEU A 29 -5.28 16.17 24.45
C LEU A 29 -6.45 17.14 24.40
N SER A 30 -6.89 17.64 25.55
CA SER A 30 -8.01 18.59 25.58
C SER A 30 -7.60 20.04 25.41
N GLY A 31 -6.40 20.43 25.85
CA GLY A 31 -5.99 21.82 26.03
C GLY A 31 -6.29 22.36 27.43
N VAL A 32 -6.99 21.60 28.27
CA VAL A 32 -7.21 21.93 29.69
C VAL A 32 -6.04 21.37 30.49
N LYS A 33 -4.98 22.18 30.63
CA LYS A 33 -3.68 21.75 31.18
C LYS A 33 -3.77 20.91 32.47
N PRO A 34 -4.58 21.25 33.49
CA PRO A 34 -4.68 20.41 34.70
C PRO A 34 -5.24 19.02 34.43
N LEU A 35 -6.23 18.89 33.53
CA LEU A 35 -6.84 17.60 33.18
C LEU A 35 -5.92 16.76 32.31
N ASP A 36 -5.24 17.40 31.38
CA ASP A 36 -4.25 16.74 30.53
C ASP A 36 -3.05 16.28 31.36
N ALA A 37 -2.64 17.05 32.37
CA ALA A 37 -1.51 16.72 33.22
C ALA A 37 -1.69 15.45 34.06
N LEU A 38 -2.95 15.07 34.38
CA LEU A 38 -3.26 13.82 35.07
C LEU A 38 -2.86 12.57 34.26
N ARG A 39 -2.79 12.69 32.93
CA ARG A 39 -2.52 11.56 32.02
C ARG A 39 -1.17 11.70 31.31
N LEU A 40 -0.84 12.92 30.87
CA LEU A 40 0.31 13.20 29.99
C LEU A 40 1.48 13.86 30.73
N GLY A 41 1.32 14.20 32.01
CA GLY A 41 2.31 14.95 32.78
C GLY A 41 2.27 16.45 32.49
N ASN A 42 3.23 17.22 33.00
CA ASN A 42 3.20 18.69 32.94
C ASN A 42 3.08 19.23 31.50
N GLN A 43 2.04 20.05 31.26
CA GLN A 43 1.71 20.64 29.96
C GLN A 43 2.11 22.13 29.83
N THR A 44 3.02 22.61 30.68
CA THR A 44 3.37 24.04 30.74
C THR A 44 4.56 24.39 29.85
N ASN A 45 5.63 23.58 29.90
CA ASN A 45 6.89 23.81 29.20
C ASN A 45 7.20 22.64 28.25
N LEU A 46 6.34 22.44 27.27
CA LEU A 46 6.51 21.39 26.26
C LEU A 46 7.53 21.83 25.20
N PRO A 47 8.33 20.91 24.64
CA PRO A 47 9.28 21.23 23.59
C PRO A 47 8.57 21.62 22.27
N PRO A 48 9.24 22.39 21.38
CA PRO A 48 8.72 22.75 20.07
C PRO A 48 8.25 21.55 19.23
N SER A 49 8.92 20.40 19.32
CA SER A 49 8.53 19.18 18.62
C SER A 49 7.11 18.68 18.94
N ILE A 50 6.53 19.11 20.07
CA ILE A 50 5.13 18.86 20.42
C ILE A 50 4.26 20.06 20.07
N THR A 51 4.66 21.28 20.49
CA THR A 51 3.79 22.46 20.37
C THR A 51 3.68 23.03 18.96
N GLU A 52 4.65 22.72 18.10
CA GLU A 52 4.67 23.10 16.68
C GLU A 52 4.22 21.94 15.77
N ASN A 53 3.90 20.77 16.34
CA ASN A 53 3.26 19.71 15.58
C ASN A 53 1.87 20.19 15.14
N LYS A 54 1.57 20.12 13.85
CA LYS A 54 0.27 20.55 13.31
C LYS A 54 -0.90 19.82 13.92
N ALA A 55 -0.73 18.53 14.25
CA ALA A 55 -1.78 17.72 14.88
C ALA A 55 -1.98 18.00 16.39
N TYR A 56 -1.34 19.04 16.95
CA TYR A 56 -1.48 19.48 18.35
C TYR A 56 -2.79 20.28 18.57
N ASN A 57 -3.90 19.59 18.37
CA ASN A 57 -5.25 20.17 18.31
C ASN A 57 -5.91 20.20 19.70
N ARG A 58 -6.55 21.31 20.07
CA ARG A 58 -7.16 21.49 21.40
C ARG A 58 -8.60 21.96 21.28
N PHE A 59 -9.56 21.06 21.48
CA PHE A 59 -10.99 21.38 21.39
C PHE A 59 -11.66 21.63 22.75
N PHE A 60 -10.90 21.54 23.85
CA PHE A 60 -11.34 21.88 25.21
C PHE A 60 -12.60 21.14 25.68
N PHE A 61 -12.82 19.93 25.16
CA PHE A 61 -14.05 19.14 25.33
C PHE A 61 -15.33 19.78 24.79
N LEU A 62 -15.26 20.92 24.11
CA LEU A 62 -16.46 21.66 23.69
C LEU A 62 -17.33 20.86 22.69
N PRO A 63 -16.79 20.22 21.64
CA PRO A 63 -17.58 19.34 20.77
C PRO A 63 -18.21 18.18 21.54
N LEU A 64 -17.44 17.52 22.42
CA LEU A 64 -17.93 16.43 23.26
C LEU A 64 -19.09 16.87 24.15
N ILE A 65 -18.93 17.98 24.88
CA ILE A 65 -19.94 18.48 25.83
C ILE A 65 -21.23 18.85 25.09
N ILE A 66 -21.13 19.56 23.97
CA ILE A 66 -22.31 19.97 23.19
C ILE A 66 -23.01 18.73 22.58
N GLY A 67 -22.25 17.75 22.10
CA GLY A 67 -22.80 16.48 21.63
C GLY A 67 -23.53 15.71 22.74
N LEU A 68 -22.97 15.64 23.94
CA LEU A 68 -23.64 15.02 25.09
C LEU A 68 -24.91 15.76 25.50
N ILE A 69 -24.89 17.10 25.51
CA ILE A 69 -26.09 17.92 25.75
C ILE A 69 -27.19 17.57 24.74
N GLY A 70 -26.84 17.49 23.45
CA GLY A 70 -27.80 17.15 22.41
C GLY A 70 -28.31 15.72 22.47
N ALA A 71 -27.45 14.76 22.81
CA ALA A 71 -27.86 13.37 23.03
C ALA A 71 -28.88 13.27 24.17
N ILE A 72 -28.57 13.85 25.34
CA ILE A 72 -29.47 13.84 26.51
C ILE A 72 -30.77 14.58 26.17
N TRP A 73 -30.69 15.70 25.46
CA TRP A 73 -31.85 16.48 25.05
C TRP A 73 -32.77 15.67 24.13
N HIS A 74 -32.17 14.95 23.17
CA HIS A 74 -32.89 14.11 22.24
C HIS A 74 -33.57 12.93 22.97
N PHE A 75 -32.85 12.20 23.83
CA PHE A 75 -33.42 11.10 24.61
C PHE A 75 -34.54 11.53 25.56
N LYS A 76 -34.47 12.74 26.13
CA LYS A 76 -35.55 13.27 26.99
C LYS A 76 -36.81 13.63 26.23
N ARG A 77 -36.73 13.88 24.92
CA ARG A 77 -37.86 14.33 24.09
C ARG A 77 -38.45 13.23 23.22
N ASN A 78 -37.61 12.45 22.57
CA ASN A 78 -38.05 11.36 21.71
C ASN A 78 -37.06 10.18 21.81
N GLN A 79 -37.39 9.22 22.69
CA GLN A 79 -36.55 8.05 22.93
C GLN A 79 -36.44 7.14 21.71
N LYS A 80 -37.46 7.08 20.84
CA LYS A 80 -37.44 6.21 19.66
C LYS A 80 -36.44 6.72 18.64
N ASP A 81 -36.55 7.99 18.28
CA ASP A 81 -35.65 8.62 17.30
C ASP A 81 -34.22 8.72 17.86
N ALA A 82 -34.08 9.06 19.15
CA ALA A 82 -32.78 9.06 19.82
C ALA A 82 -32.17 7.66 19.88
N GLY A 83 -33.00 6.64 20.07
CA GLY A 83 -32.60 5.24 20.04
C GLY A 83 -32.05 4.80 18.68
N ILE A 84 -32.65 5.24 17.57
CA ILE A 84 -32.15 4.95 16.22
C ILE A 84 -30.75 5.52 16.02
N ILE A 85 -30.52 6.79 16.40
CA ILE A 85 -29.18 7.40 16.33
C ILE A 85 -28.21 6.72 17.29
N GLY A 86 -28.68 6.35 18.48
CA GLY A 86 -27.87 5.62 19.47
C GLY A 86 -27.43 4.25 18.97
N LEU A 87 -28.32 3.51 18.30
CA LEU A 87 -27.99 2.24 17.65
C LEU A 87 -26.95 2.46 16.56
N LEU A 88 -27.14 3.47 15.69
CA LEU A 88 -26.13 3.81 14.68
C LEU A 88 -24.77 4.09 15.35
N PHE A 89 -24.73 4.98 16.36
CA PHE A 89 -23.52 5.32 17.10
C PHE A 89 -22.79 4.10 17.69
N VAL A 90 -23.53 3.18 18.31
CA VAL A 90 -22.96 1.96 18.92
C VAL A 90 -22.50 0.98 17.86
N PHE A 91 -23.35 0.67 16.87
CA PHE A 91 -23.08 -0.36 15.88
C PHE A 91 -22.01 0.03 14.86
N THR A 92 -21.83 1.33 14.59
CA THR A 92 -20.76 1.83 13.71
C THR A 92 -19.57 2.41 14.49
N GLY A 93 -19.49 2.12 15.79
CA GLY A 93 -18.44 2.59 16.68
C GLY A 93 -17.84 1.42 17.46
N VAL A 94 -18.13 1.37 18.76
CA VAL A 94 -17.56 0.37 19.66
C VAL A 94 -17.91 -1.08 19.27
N ALA A 95 -19.09 -1.34 18.70
CA ALA A 95 -19.49 -2.70 18.35
C ALA A 95 -18.67 -3.28 17.18
N ILE A 96 -18.19 -2.43 16.25
CA ILE A 96 -17.30 -2.87 15.15
C ILE A 96 -16.02 -3.49 15.71
N VAL A 97 -15.48 -2.93 16.80
CA VAL A 97 -14.26 -3.47 17.45
C VAL A 97 -14.48 -4.91 17.92
N ILE A 98 -15.64 -5.19 18.49
CA ILE A 98 -16.01 -6.52 18.97
C ILE A 98 -16.26 -7.45 17.78
N TYR A 99 -16.99 -6.98 16.78
CA TYR A 99 -17.36 -7.77 15.60
C TYR A 99 -16.16 -8.17 14.76
N LEU A 100 -15.26 -7.23 14.45
CA LEU A 100 -14.07 -7.49 13.66
C LEU A 100 -12.98 -8.24 14.45
N ASN A 101 -13.10 -8.31 15.78
CA ASN A 101 -12.10 -8.90 16.67
C ASN A 101 -10.68 -8.42 16.32
N SER A 102 -10.51 -7.10 16.16
CA SER A 102 -9.27 -6.50 15.66
C SER A 102 -8.09 -6.86 16.55
N VAL A 103 -6.96 -7.20 15.92
CA VAL A 103 -5.72 -7.46 16.66
C VAL A 103 -5.20 -6.17 17.31
N PRO A 104 -4.42 -6.27 18.41
CA PRO A 104 -3.96 -5.08 19.12
C PRO A 104 -3.04 -4.14 18.32
N ILE A 105 -2.31 -4.68 17.34
CA ILE A 105 -1.39 -3.94 16.47
C ILE A 105 -1.73 -4.25 15.02
N GLU A 106 -2.00 -3.21 14.26
CA GLU A 106 -2.32 -3.22 12.84
C GLU A 106 -1.21 -2.47 12.07
N PRO A 107 -0.98 -2.79 10.78
CA PRO A 107 0.05 -2.10 9.97
C PRO A 107 -0.15 -0.58 9.90
N ARG A 108 -1.40 -0.13 10.03
CA ARG A 108 -1.80 1.26 10.15
C ARG A 108 -3.11 1.33 10.92
N GLU A 109 -3.40 2.52 11.39
CA GLU A 109 -4.65 2.78 12.09
C GLU A 109 -5.85 2.76 11.16
N ARG A 110 -7.00 2.31 11.71
CA ARG A 110 -8.26 2.14 10.97
C ARG A 110 -9.37 3.04 11.49
N ASP A 111 -9.05 4.31 11.72
CA ASP A 111 -10.01 5.33 12.17
C ASP A 111 -11.22 5.47 11.23
N TYR A 112 -11.01 5.31 9.93
CA TYR A 112 -12.05 5.31 8.90
C TYR A 112 -13.15 4.26 9.15
N ALA A 113 -12.86 3.16 9.84
CA ALA A 113 -13.86 2.14 10.17
C ALA A 113 -14.94 2.67 11.16
N TYR A 114 -14.64 3.74 11.90
CA TYR A 114 -15.51 4.27 12.95
C TYR A 114 -16.24 5.57 12.54
N VAL A 115 -16.00 6.07 11.32
CA VAL A 115 -16.55 7.36 10.85
C VAL A 115 -18.08 7.43 10.96
N GLY A 116 -18.77 6.30 10.78
CA GLY A 116 -20.22 6.23 10.98
C GLY A 116 -20.66 6.68 12.38
N SER A 117 -19.91 6.31 13.42
CA SER A 117 -20.22 6.74 14.79
C SER A 117 -19.95 8.24 14.99
N PHE A 118 -18.97 8.79 14.29
CA PHE A 118 -18.64 10.22 14.37
C PHE A 118 -19.74 11.05 13.71
N TYR A 119 -20.30 10.58 12.59
CA TYR A 119 -21.50 11.18 12.00
C TYR A 119 -22.70 11.12 12.93
N ALA A 120 -22.95 9.98 13.58
CA ALA A 120 -24.04 9.87 14.56
C ALA A 120 -23.87 10.86 15.72
N PHE A 121 -22.64 11.02 16.23
CA PHE A 121 -22.35 11.98 17.30
C PHE A 121 -22.45 13.44 16.82
N ALA A 122 -22.07 13.74 15.58
CA ALA A 122 -22.23 15.06 14.98
C ALA A 122 -23.72 15.48 14.87
N ILE A 123 -24.64 14.54 14.64
CA ILE A 123 -26.08 14.84 14.70
C ILE A 123 -26.46 15.29 16.12
N TRP A 124 -25.96 14.63 17.15
CA TRP A 124 -26.20 15.08 18.53
C TRP A 124 -25.52 16.41 18.84
N ILE A 125 -24.35 16.72 18.29
CA ILE A 125 -23.76 18.07 18.39
C ILE A 125 -24.74 19.12 17.82
N GLY A 126 -25.33 18.86 16.65
CA GLY A 126 -26.34 19.74 16.06
C GLY A 126 -27.58 19.91 16.95
N LEU A 127 -28.11 18.81 17.50
CA LEU A 127 -29.22 18.85 18.46
C LEU A 127 -28.83 19.51 19.81
N GLY A 128 -27.54 19.60 20.11
CA GLY A 128 -26.99 20.31 21.26
C GLY A 128 -27.38 21.79 21.27
N VAL A 129 -27.60 22.41 20.10
CA VAL A 129 -28.15 23.77 19.99
C VAL A 129 -29.49 23.89 20.71
N LEU A 130 -30.38 22.91 20.54
CA LEU A 130 -31.68 22.91 21.18
C LEU A 130 -31.57 22.67 22.69
N GLY A 131 -30.61 21.83 23.12
CA GLY A 131 -30.30 21.66 24.54
C GLY A 131 -29.75 22.91 25.21
N LEU A 132 -28.84 23.63 24.55
CA LEU A 132 -28.32 24.91 25.03
C LEU A 132 -29.45 25.95 25.14
N LYS A 133 -30.30 26.05 24.12
CA LYS A 133 -31.47 26.94 24.12
C LYS A 133 -32.38 26.68 25.33
N ASP A 134 -32.75 25.42 25.53
CA ASP A 134 -33.79 25.05 26.50
C ASP A 134 -33.29 24.97 27.94
N TRP A 135 -32.00 24.75 28.18
CA TRP A 135 -31.47 24.53 29.53
C TRP A 135 -30.53 25.64 29.99
N VAL A 136 -29.65 26.12 29.11
CA VAL A 136 -28.67 27.16 29.44
C VAL A 136 -29.29 28.54 29.29
N PHE A 137 -29.96 28.78 28.15
CA PHE A 137 -30.54 30.09 27.82
C PHE A 137 -32.03 30.21 28.15
N GLN A 138 -32.57 29.32 28.99
CA GLN A 138 -33.99 29.27 29.35
C GLN A 138 -34.54 30.58 29.96
N LYS A 139 -33.68 31.42 30.55
CA LYS A 139 -34.06 32.72 31.14
C LYS A 139 -34.18 33.85 30.10
N LEU A 140 -33.79 33.62 28.86
CA LEU A 140 -33.89 34.60 27.77
C LEU A 140 -35.20 34.43 26.99
N SER A 141 -35.58 35.45 26.22
CA SER A 141 -36.70 35.30 25.29
C SER A 141 -36.39 34.23 24.23
N PRO A 142 -37.39 33.52 23.69
CA PRO A 142 -37.16 32.41 22.73
C PRO A 142 -36.28 32.78 21.53
N ASN A 143 -36.42 34.02 21.01
CA ASN A 143 -35.60 34.53 19.92
C ASN A 143 -34.14 34.70 20.36
N LYS A 144 -33.90 35.36 21.50
CA LYS A 144 -32.55 35.56 22.04
C LYS A 144 -31.90 34.22 22.39
N ALA A 145 -32.62 33.32 23.06
CA ALA A 145 -32.13 31.99 23.43
C ALA A 145 -31.69 31.19 22.19
N SER A 146 -32.49 31.19 21.11
CA SER A 146 -32.15 30.51 19.86
C SER A 146 -30.90 31.10 19.21
N ILE A 147 -30.79 32.44 19.17
CA ILE A 147 -29.62 33.13 18.59
C ILE A 147 -28.36 32.80 19.38
N PHE A 148 -28.37 32.98 20.70
CA PHE A 148 -27.19 32.73 21.55
C PHE A 148 -26.77 31.25 21.55
N ALA A 149 -27.73 30.32 21.62
CA ALA A 149 -27.44 28.90 21.54
C ALA A 149 -26.76 28.52 20.23
N SER A 150 -27.26 29.05 19.10
CA SER A 150 -26.71 28.78 17.78
C SER A 150 -25.31 29.38 17.63
N LEU A 151 -25.11 30.63 18.04
CA LEU A 151 -23.81 31.31 18.00
C LEU A 151 -22.77 30.58 18.83
N ILE A 152 -23.11 30.18 20.06
CA ILE A 152 -22.18 29.45 20.93
C ILE A 152 -21.86 28.08 20.34
N ALA A 153 -22.85 27.33 19.87
CA ALA A 153 -22.58 26.04 19.25
C ALA A 153 -21.68 26.15 18.01
N LEU A 154 -21.90 27.16 17.15
CA LEU A 154 -21.08 27.41 15.96
C LEU A 154 -19.64 27.82 16.32
N LEU A 155 -19.47 28.74 17.28
CA LEU A 155 -18.15 29.21 17.68
C LEU A 155 -17.36 28.12 18.43
N SER A 156 -18.02 27.39 19.32
CA SER A 156 -17.39 26.38 20.18
C SER A 156 -17.10 25.05 19.48
N VAL A 157 -17.74 24.75 18.35
CA VAL A 157 -17.53 23.49 17.63
C VAL A 157 -16.92 23.70 16.24
N PRO A 158 -17.67 24.02 15.17
CA PRO A 158 -17.08 24.06 13.83
C PRO A 158 -16.00 25.13 13.67
N VAL A 159 -16.16 26.34 14.24
CA VAL A 159 -15.13 27.38 14.14
C VAL A 159 -13.88 27.00 14.92
N LEU A 160 -14.04 26.46 16.15
CA LEU A 160 -12.92 26.00 16.95
C LEU A 160 -12.16 24.86 16.23
N MET A 161 -12.88 23.83 15.78
CA MET A 161 -12.29 22.69 15.09
C MET A 161 -11.57 23.11 13.81
N ALA A 162 -12.16 24.01 13.01
CA ALA A 162 -11.48 24.57 11.84
C ALA A 162 -10.24 25.38 12.26
N SER A 163 -10.32 26.22 13.28
CA SER A 163 -9.16 27.03 13.70
C SER A 163 -8.00 26.22 14.27
N GLN A 164 -8.30 25.07 14.89
CA GLN A 164 -7.32 24.24 15.59
C GLN A 164 -6.85 23.03 14.77
N GLY A 165 -7.53 22.68 13.68
CA GLY A 165 -7.21 21.48 12.90
C GLY A 165 -7.43 21.65 11.40
N TRP A 166 -7.27 22.87 10.86
CA TRP A 166 -7.30 23.04 9.40
C TRP A 166 -5.94 22.70 8.78
N ASP A 167 -4.86 23.16 9.39
CA ASP A 167 -3.49 23.00 8.92
C ASP A 167 -2.99 21.55 9.01
N ASP A 168 -3.52 20.76 9.95
CA ASP A 168 -3.24 19.33 10.05
C ASP A 168 -4.14 18.46 9.15
N HIS A 169 -5.18 19.02 8.53
CA HIS A 169 -6.03 18.34 7.53
C HIS A 169 -5.72 18.79 6.09
N ASP A 170 -5.04 19.91 5.93
CA ASP A 170 -4.55 20.36 4.63
C ASP A 170 -3.52 19.37 4.07
N ARG A 171 -3.82 18.81 2.90
CA ARG A 171 -2.98 17.87 2.13
C ARG A 171 -2.66 18.41 0.74
N SER A 172 -2.91 19.70 0.50
CA SER A 172 -2.76 20.32 -0.82
C SER A 172 -1.35 20.17 -1.42
N GLU A 173 -0.33 20.04 -0.58
CA GLU A 173 1.08 19.89 -0.96
C GLU A 173 1.61 18.44 -0.86
N SER A 174 0.77 17.49 -0.45
CA SER A 174 1.17 16.09 -0.23
C SER A 174 1.17 15.32 -1.56
N HIS A 175 2.27 15.39 -2.31
CA HIS A 175 2.39 14.80 -3.65
C HIS A 175 3.24 13.51 -3.71
N VAL A 176 3.74 13.01 -2.58
CA VAL A 176 4.66 11.85 -2.52
C VAL A 176 4.08 10.60 -3.16
N ALA A 177 2.90 10.16 -2.71
CA ALA A 177 2.26 8.96 -3.24
C ALA A 177 1.97 9.07 -4.75
N HIS A 178 1.57 10.25 -5.20
CA HIS A 178 1.35 10.54 -6.62
C HIS A 178 2.65 10.44 -7.42
N ASP A 179 3.69 11.17 -7.02
CA ASP A 179 4.97 11.18 -7.74
C ASP A 179 5.64 9.80 -7.73
N MET A 180 5.52 9.03 -6.64
CA MET A 180 5.98 7.64 -6.61
C MET A 180 5.26 6.77 -7.63
N ALA A 181 3.94 6.89 -7.78
CA ALA A 181 3.17 6.19 -8.81
C ALA A 181 3.67 6.52 -10.22
N LEU A 182 3.90 7.81 -10.48
CA LEU A 182 4.46 8.29 -11.74
C LEU A 182 5.87 7.73 -11.96
N ASN A 183 6.69 7.65 -10.92
CA ASN A 183 8.06 7.12 -10.98
C ASN A 183 8.07 5.63 -11.34
N TYR A 184 7.19 4.82 -10.72
CA TYR A 184 7.03 3.41 -11.08
C TYR A 184 6.71 3.24 -12.57
N LEU A 185 5.78 4.02 -13.10
CA LEU A 185 5.37 3.93 -14.51
C LEU A 185 6.41 4.50 -15.48
N LYS A 186 6.93 5.71 -15.22
CA LYS A 186 7.81 6.44 -16.14
C LYS A 186 9.20 5.83 -16.24
N SER A 187 9.67 5.11 -15.22
CA SER A 187 10.96 4.38 -15.27
C SER A 187 10.89 3.04 -16.00
N CYS A 188 9.71 2.53 -16.33
CA CYS A 188 9.59 1.34 -17.15
C CYS A 188 9.92 1.64 -18.61
N ALA A 189 10.59 0.71 -19.30
CA ALA A 189 10.72 0.76 -20.76
C ALA A 189 9.34 0.76 -21.47
N PRO A 190 9.24 1.18 -22.75
CA PRO A 190 7.99 1.13 -23.52
C PRO A 190 7.37 -0.27 -23.58
N ASN A 191 6.03 -0.35 -23.49
CA ASN A 191 5.25 -1.60 -23.53
C ASN A 191 5.63 -2.64 -22.46
N ALA A 192 6.22 -2.20 -21.36
CA ALA A 192 6.61 -3.08 -20.26
C ALA A 192 5.42 -3.80 -19.60
N ILE A 193 5.76 -4.81 -18.81
CA ILE A 193 4.91 -5.44 -17.81
C ILE A 193 5.51 -5.09 -16.45
N LEU A 194 4.75 -4.40 -15.61
CA LEU A 194 5.12 -4.02 -14.25
C LEU A 194 4.32 -4.86 -13.26
N PHE A 195 5.02 -5.73 -12.55
CA PHE A 195 4.47 -6.48 -11.43
C PHE A 195 4.48 -5.64 -10.17
N THR A 196 3.33 -5.51 -9.53
CA THR A 196 3.12 -4.85 -8.24
C THR A 196 2.59 -5.89 -7.25
N TYR A 197 2.53 -5.55 -5.96
CA TYR A 197 2.04 -6.50 -4.95
C TYR A 197 1.05 -5.87 -3.96
N GLY A 198 1.44 -4.78 -3.32
CA GLY A 198 0.69 -4.17 -2.24
C GLY A 198 -0.29 -3.10 -2.70
N ASP A 199 -0.99 -2.51 -1.73
CA ASP A 199 -1.91 -1.40 -1.98
C ASP A 199 -1.15 -0.14 -2.44
N ASN A 200 0.01 0.14 -1.83
CA ASN A 200 0.78 1.37 -2.02
C ASN A 200 1.48 1.44 -3.40
N ASP A 201 1.83 0.31 -4.01
CA ASP A 201 2.48 0.25 -5.31
C ASP A 201 1.50 -0.09 -6.46
N THR A 202 0.23 -0.41 -6.13
CA THR A 202 -0.80 -0.79 -7.12
C THR A 202 -1.84 0.30 -7.32
N TYR A 203 -2.53 0.74 -6.26
CA TYR A 203 -3.68 1.64 -6.44
C TYR A 203 -3.29 3.05 -6.92
N PRO A 204 -2.22 3.68 -6.41
CA PRO A 204 -1.75 4.95 -6.96
C PRO A 204 -1.34 4.84 -8.43
N VAL A 205 -0.72 3.72 -8.81
CA VAL A 205 -0.33 3.43 -10.20
C VAL A 205 -1.56 3.30 -11.10
N TRP A 206 -2.59 2.57 -10.67
CA TRP A 206 -3.85 2.50 -11.42
C TRP A 206 -4.54 3.86 -11.52
N TYR A 207 -4.56 4.66 -10.46
CA TYR A 207 -5.07 6.02 -10.54
C TYR A 207 -4.33 6.84 -11.62
N ALA A 208 -2.99 6.81 -11.62
CA ALA A 208 -2.19 7.52 -12.61
C ALA A 208 -2.46 7.05 -14.05
N GLN A 209 -2.74 5.75 -14.27
CA GLN A 209 -3.10 5.24 -15.59
C GLN A 209 -4.54 5.59 -16.00
N GLU A 210 -5.51 5.31 -15.15
CA GLU A 210 -6.94 5.35 -15.51
C GLU A 210 -7.52 6.76 -15.47
N VAL A 211 -7.00 7.63 -14.59
CA VAL A 211 -7.50 9.00 -14.43
C VAL A 211 -6.60 9.99 -15.18
N GLU A 212 -5.28 9.85 -15.02
CA GLU A 212 -4.32 10.82 -15.57
C GLU A 212 -3.69 10.39 -16.90
N ASN A 213 -4.00 9.17 -17.38
CA ASN A 213 -3.53 8.63 -18.65
C ASN A 213 -1.99 8.62 -18.77
N ILE A 214 -1.29 8.36 -17.65
CA ILE A 214 0.16 8.24 -17.60
C ILE A 214 0.57 6.83 -18.01
N ARG A 215 1.43 6.71 -19.04
CA ARG A 215 1.98 5.43 -19.52
C ARG A 215 0.92 4.32 -19.67
N PRO A 216 -0.18 4.56 -20.42
CA PRO A 216 -1.23 3.56 -20.67
C PRO A 216 -0.74 2.35 -21.49
N ASP A 217 0.51 2.37 -21.96
CA ASP A 217 1.19 1.26 -22.64
C ASP A 217 1.76 0.20 -21.67
N VAL A 218 2.05 0.58 -20.42
CA VAL A 218 2.59 -0.34 -19.40
C VAL A 218 1.46 -1.22 -18.87
N ARG A 219 1.67 -2.54 -18.87
CA ARG A 219 0.73 -3.47 -18.24
C ARG A 219 1.04 -3.61 -16.76
N VAL A 220 0.15 -3.17 -15.89
CA VAL A 220 0.28 -3.33 -14.44
C VAL A 220 -0.39 -4.64 -14.01
N VAL A 221 0.36 -5.50 -13.32
CA VAL A 221 -0.11 -6.81 -12.85
C VAL A 221 0.12 -6.92 -11.35
N ASN A 222 -0.96 -6.83 -10.56
CA ASN A 222 -0.87 -7.04 -9.12
C ASN A 222 -0.83 -8.55 -8.83
N LEU A 223 0.27 -9.01 -8.25
CA LEU A 223 0.51 -10.43 -7.98
C LEU A 223 -0.46 -11.02 -6.95
N SER A 224 -0.96 -10.24 -5.98
CA SER A 224 -1.95 -10.72 -5.00
C SER A 224 -3.30 -11.04 -5.67
N LEU A 225 -3.71 -10.24 -6.65
CA LEU A 225 -4.92 -10.44 -7.43
C LEU A 225 -4.73 -11.43 -8.57
N PHE A 226 -3.49 -11.66 -9.03
CA PHE A 226 -3.20 -12.56 -10.14
C PHE A 226 -3.50 -14.03 -9.84
N THR A 227 -3.81 -14.36 -8.58
CA THR A 227 -4.33 -15.66 -8.15
C THR A 227 -5.79 -15.89 -8.51
N ALA A 228 -6.56 -14.81 -8.75
CA ALA A 228 -7.98 -14.89 -9.09
C ALA A 228 -8.19 -15.10 -10.60
N ASP A 229 -9.11 -15.99 -10.94
CA ASP A 229 -9.44 -16.37 -12.32
C ASP A 229 -9.87 -15.17 -13.18
N TRP A 230 -10.76 -14.33 -12.66
CA TRP A 230 -11.23 -13.12 -13.33
C TRP A 230 -10.10 -12.12 -13.63
N TYR A 231 -9.06 -12.07 -12.80
CA TYR A 231 -7.93 -11.17 -12.98
C TYR A 231 -7.00 -11.70 -14.09
N ILE A 232 -6.72 -13.01 -14.10
CA ILE A 232 -6.00 -13.68 -15.21
C ILE A 232 -6.74 -13.45 -16.54
N ASP A 233 -8.06 -13.62 -16.57
CA ASP A 233 -8.90 -13.31 -17.74
C ASP A 233 -8.83 -11.84 -18.15
N GLY A 234 -8.71 -10.92 -17.19
CA GLY A 234 -8.43 -9.51 -17.44
C GLY A 234 -7.12 -9.29 -18.17
N MET A 235 -6.05 -9.98 -17.77
CA MET A 235 -4.73 -9.84 -18.36
C MET A 235 -4.64 -10.34 -19.81
N LYS A 236 -5.54 -11.25 -20.20
CA LYS A 236 -5.66 -11.77 -21.57
C LYS A 236 -6.44 -10.86 -22.52
N ARG A 237 -6.91 -9.70 -22.03
CA ARG A 237 -7.60 -8.69 -22.83
C ARG A 237 -6.72 -7.44 -22.99
N LYS A 238 -6.97 -6.69 -24.08
CA LYS A 238 -6.37 -5.37 -24.25
C LYS A 238 -6.85 -4.47 -23.11
N GLN A 239 -5.93 -3.77 -22.44
CA GLN A 239 -6.23 -2.77 -21.41
C GLN A 239 -5.50 -1.50 -21.82
N ASN A 240 -6.23 -0.39 -21.92
CA ASN A 240 -5.69 0.88 -22.41
C ASN A 240 -4.94 0.71 -23.74
N GLN A 241 -3.66 1.09 -23.80
CA GLN A 241 -2.80 0.92 -24.98
C GLN A 241 -1.99 -0.38 -24.93
N SER A 242 -1.98 -1.08 -23.79
CA SER A 242 -1.29 -2.35 -23.60
C SER A 242 -2.01 -3.50 -24.31
N ALA A 243 -1.30 -4.20 -25.19
CA ALA A 243 -1.76 -5.47 -25.76
C ALA A 243 -2.01 -6.53 -24.67
N PRO A 244 -2.85 -7.55 -24.93
CA PRO A 244 -2.98 -8.72 -24.05
C PRO A 244 -1.62 -9.29 -23.64
N LEU A 245 -1.53 -9.83 -22.42
CA LEU A 245 -0.36 -10.65 -22.06
C LEU A 245 -0.31 -11.92 -22.92
N PRO A 246 0.90 -12.41 -23.29
CA PRO A 246 1.08 -13.63 -24.08
C PRO A 246 0.84 -14.90 -23.24
N LEU A 247 -0.31 -14.97 -22.56
CA LEU A 247 -0.71 -16.13 -21.76
C LEU A 247 -1.39 -17.17 -22.66
N THR A 248 -0.88 -18.40 -22.63
CA THR A 248 -1.38 -19.55 -23.37
C THR A 248 -2.31 -20.44 -22.54
N ILE A 249 -2.27 -20.31 -21.21
CA ILE A 249 -3.19 -21.02 -20.30
C ILE A 249 -4.66 -20.73 -20.66
N LYS A 250 -5.50 -21.76 -20.64
CA LYS A 250 -6.93 -21.68 -21.01
C LYS A 250 -7.82 -21.49 -19.78
N PRO A 251 -8.99 -20.82 -19.88
CA PRO A 251 -9.88 -20.56 -18.75
C PRO A 251 -10.21 -21.79 -17.89
N GLU A 252 -10.47 -22.93 -18.54
CA GLU A 252 -10.73 -24.21 -17.87
C GLU A 252 -9.57 -24.71 -17.00
N GLN A 253 -8.36 -24.21 -17.20
CA GLN A 253 -7.17 -24.59 -16.44
C GLN A 253 -6.98 -23.78 -15.16
N TYR A 254 -7.67 -22.63 -15.00
CA TYR A 254 -7.51 -21.73 -13.84
C TYR A 254 -8.81 -21.21 -13.21
N VAL A 255 -9.99 -21.63 -13.70
CA VAL A 255 -11.28 -21.36 -13.03
C VAL A 255 -11.24 -21.73 -11.54
N ALA A 256 -12.01 -21.03 -10.70
CA ALA A 256 -12.16 -21.35 -9.28
C ALA A 256 -12.33 -22.86 -9.00
N GLY A 257 -11.56 -23.41 -8.06
CA GLY A 257 -11.53 -24.85 -7.74
C GLY A 257 -10.55 -25.68 -8.57
N THR A 258 -9.97 -25.12 -9.64
CA THR A 258 -9.00 -25.80 -10.50
C THR A 258 -7.61 -25.23 -10.30
N ARG A 259 -6.64 -26.10 -9.97
CA ARG A 259 -5.22 -25.75 -9.79
C ARG A 259 -5.00 -24.57 -8.82
N ASP A 260 -5.88 -24.41 -7.81
CA ASP A 260 -5.78 -23.35 -6.80
C ASP A 260 -4.41 -23.39 -6.10
N VAL A 261 -3.94 -24.60 -5.80
CA VAL A 261 -2.64 -24.87 -5.20
C VAL A 261 -2.07 -26.16 -5.79
N MET A 262 -0.82 -26.11 -6.27
CA MET A 262 -0.07 -27.29 -6.74
C MET A 262 1.18 -27.46 -5.88
N TYR A 263 1.13 -28.39 -4.94
CA TYR A 263 2.19 -28.56 -3.95
C TYR A 263 3.49 -29.07 -4.56
N TYR A 264 4.61 -28.65 -3.97
CA TYR A 264 5.92 -29.20 -4.26
C TYR A 264 6.03 -30.63 -3.72
N GLN A 265 6.47 -31.54 -4.59
CA GLN A 265 6.87 -32.88 -4.22
C GLN A 265 8.25 -33.14 -4.80
N ASP A 266 9.19 -33.55 -3.96
CA ASP A 266 10.59 -33.72 -4.37
C ASP A 266 10.78 -35.06 -5.10
N TYR A 267 10.86 -35.01 -6.43
CA TYR A 267 11.15 -36.18 -7.28
C TYR A 267 12.65 -36.47 -7.41
N LYS A 268 13.51 -35.82 -6.62
CA LYS A 268 14.97 -35.98 -6.63
C LYS A 268 15.59 -35.72 -8.01
N ILE A 269 15.02 -34.77 -8.75
CA ILE A 269 15.54 -34.34 -10.04
C ILE A 269 16.82 -33.53 -9.81
N ALA A 270 17.96 -34.09 -10.22
CA ALA A 270 19.28 -33.53 -9.93
C ALA A 270 19.60 -32.26 -10.72
N GLN A 271 19.05 -32.10 -11.92
CA GLN A 271 19.37 -31.00 -12.83
C GLN A 271 18.25 -29.96 -12.87
N PRO A 272 18.55 -28.67 -13.14
CA PRO A 272 17.53 -27.68 -13.47
C PRO A 272 16.69 -28.12 -14.68
N VAL A 273 15.37 -27.89 -14.62
CA VAL A 273 14.41 -28.31 -15.66
C VAL A 273 13.87 -27.09 -16.39
N GLU A 274 13.72 -27.17 -17.73
CA GLU A 274 13.17 -26.06 -18.51
C GLU A 274 11.77 -25.68 -18.04
N LEU A 275 11.52 -24.37 -17.90
CA LEU A 275 10.27 -23.84 -17.37
C LEU A 275 9.06 -24.26 -18.21
N LYS A 276 9.24 -24.39 -19.53
CA LYS A 276 8.21 -24.91 -20.44
C LYS A 276 7.80 -26.35 -20.12
N ASP A 277 8.74 -27.18 -19.68
CA ASP A 277 8.47 -28.59 -19.37
C ASP A 277 7.77 -28.69 -18.01
N ILE A 278 8.19 -27.86 -17.04
CA ILE A 278 7.49 -27.69 -15.76
C ILE A 278 6.05 -27.21 -15.97
N LEU A 279 5.86 -26.20 -16.83
CA LEU A 279 4.55 -25.70 -17.20
C LEU A 279 3.69 -26.80 -17.83
N GLY A 280 4.28 -27.63 -18.71
CA GLY A 280 3.62 -28.80 -19.30
C GLY A 280 3.09 -29.78 -18.25
N VAL A 281 3.88 -30.10 -17.23
CA VAL A 281 3.47 -30.98 -16.12
C VAL A 281 2.35 -30.33 -15.28
N LEU A 282 2.51 -29.04 -14.92
CA LEU A 282 1.53 -28.32 -14.11
C LEU A 282 0.17 -28.16 -14.82
N LEU A 283 0.19 -28.04 -16.15
CA LEU A 283 -1.01 -27.92 -16.98
C LEU A 283 -1.56 -29.26 -17.48
N SER A 284 -0.85 -30.37 -17.26
CA SER A 284 -1.25 -31.68 -17.76
C SER A 284 -2.56 -32.15 -17.10
N ASP A 285 -3.45 -32.69 -17.92
CA ASP A 285 -4.64 -33.40 -17.45
C ASP A 285 -4.39 -34.92 -17.32
N ASN A 286 -3.23 -35.41 -17.79
CA ASN A 286 -2.87 -36.82 -17.69
C ASN A 286 -2.64 -37.20 -16.22
N ASP A 287 -3.29 -38.30 -15.84
CA ASP A 287 -3.21 -38.90 -14.51
C ASP A 287 -1.80 -39.35 -14.10
N GLN A 288 -0.91 -39.61 -15.06
CA GLN A 288 0.49 -39.99 -14.79
C GLN A 288 1.35 -38.80 -14.34
N ASP A 289 0.92 -37.58 -14.65
CA ASP A 289 1.64 -36.34 -14.31
C ASP A 289 1.14 -35.74 -12.98
N LYS A 290 0.23 -36.42 -12.30
CA LYS A 290 -0.43 -35.98 -11.06
C LYS A 290 -0.06 -36.89 -9.89
N ALA A 291 0.03 -36.31 -8.70
CA ALA A 291 0.15 -37.08 -7.46
C ALA A 291 -1.21 -37.57 -7.00
N THR A 292 -1.28 -38.80 -6.51
CA THR A 292 -2.49 -39.41 -5.93
C THR A 292 -2.48 -39.22 -4.41
N MET A 293 -3.53 -38.62 -3.85
CA MET A 293 -3.72 -38.43 -2.42
C MET A 293 -4.25 -39.70 -1.74
N SER A 294 -4.25 -39.71 -0.41
CA SER A 294 -4.77 -40.82 0.40
C SER A 294 -6.25 -41.13 0.17
N ASP A 295 -7.04 -40.14 -0.24
CA ASP A 295 -8.45 -40.28 -0.59
C ASP A 295 -8.68 -40.70 -2.06
N GLY A 296 -7.60 -40.96 -2.82
CA GLY A 296 -7.63 -41.35 -4.22
C GLY A 296 -7.76 -40.20 -5.22
N SER A 297 -7.94 -38.96 -4.76
CA SER A 297 -7.96 -37.79 -5.64
C SER A 297 -6.58 -37.49 -6.21
N LYS A 298 -6.53 -36.87 -7.40
CA LYS A 298 -5.29 -36.57 -8.12
C LYS A 298 -5.11 -35.08 -8.29
N TYR A 299 -3.91 -34.57 -8.00
CA TYR A 299 -3.58 -33.16 -8.14
C TYR A 299 -2.30 -32.94 -8.92
N ASN A 300 -2.26 -31.85 -9.69
CA ASN A 300 -1.03 -31.36 -10.31
C ASN A 300 -0.03 -30.98 -9.22
N ILE A 301 1.25 -31.29 -9.46
CA ILE A 301 2.34 -31.09 -8.51
C ILE A 301 3.51 -30.38 -9.18
N LEU A 302 4.30 -29.68 -8.37
CA LEU A 302 5.60 -29.18 -8.79
C LEU A 302 6.66 -30.25 -8.49
N PRO A 303 7.27 -30.90 -9.51
CA PRO A 303 8.18 -32.05 -9.30
C PRO A 303 9.61 -31.64 -8.90
N THR A 304 10.00 -30.39 -9.12
CA THR A 304 11.30 -29.83 -8.75
C THR A 304 11.18 -28.32 -8.54
N LYS A 305 12.00 -27.78 -7.64
CA LYS A 305 12.16 -26.33 -7.46
C LYS A 305 13.26 -25.74 -8.33
N ASN A 306 14.10 -26.57 -8.97
CA ASN A 306 15.22 -26.10 -9.77
C ASN A 306 14.75 -25.84 -11.20
N LEU A 307 14.55 -24.56 -11.52
CA LEU A 307 13.97 -24.09 -12.77
C LEU A 307 15.07 -23.53 -13.69
N LYS A 308 14.84 -23.68 -14.99
CA LYS A 308 15.71 -23.19 -16.05
C LYS A 308 14.90 -22.51 -17.13
N LEU A 309 15.39 -21.40 -17.67
CA LEU A 309 14.87 -20.78 -18.87
C LEU A 309 16.02 -20.60 -19.86
N THR A 310 16.02 -21.36 -20.94
CA THR A 310 17.01 -21.17 -22.03
C THR A 310 16.85 -19.79 -22.65
N VAL A 311 17.97 -19.10 -22.85
CA VAL A 311 18.02 -17.73 -23.38
C VAL A 311 18.55 -17.77 -24.80
N ASN A 312 17.87 -17.07 -25.72
CA ASN A 312 18.38 -16.82 -27.07
C ASN A 312 19.04 -15.43 -27.11
N PRO A 313 20.39 -15.33 -27.14
CA PRO A 313 21.06 -14.04 -27.09
C PRO A 313 20.70 -13.11 -28.26
N LYS A 314 20.42 -13.67 -29.44
CA LYS A 314 19.99 -12.86 -30.59
C LYS A 314 18.66 -12.16 -30.30
N GLN A 315 17.69 -12.89 -29.75
CA GLN A 315 16.39 -12.32 -29.41
C GLN A 315 16.48 -11.25 -28.33
N VAL A 316 17.30 -11.48 -27.29
CA VAL A 316 17.52 -10.50 -26.21
C VAL A 316 18.10 -9.20 -26.76
N LEU A 317 18.97 -9.26 -27.76
CA LEU A 317 19.57 -8.10 -28.43
C LEU A 317 18.59 -7.45 -29.42
N ASP A 318 17.88 -8.23 -30.22
CA ASP A 318 16.93 -7.75 -31.24
C ASP A 318 15.75 -7.00 -30.59
N THR A 319 15.33 -7.43 -29.40
CA THR A 319 14.28 -6.76 -28.60
C THR A 319 14.79 -5.56 -27.80
N GLY A 320 16.11 -5.33 -27.74
CA GLY A 320 16.71 -4.28 -26.93
C GLY A 320 16.59 -4.49 -25.43
N THR A 321 16.37 -5.75 -24.99
CA THR A 321 16.29 -6.08 -23.56
C THR A 321 17.64 -5.83 -22.88
N VAL A 322 18.73 -6.20 -23.55
CA VAL A 322 20.11 -5.91 -23.13
C VAL A 322 20.77 -5.04 -24.21
N PRO A 323 21.46 -3.94 -23.84
CA PRO A 323 22.13 -3.10 -24.81
C PRO A 323 23.32 -3.84 -25.45
N LYS A 324 23.68 -3.46 -26.68
CA LYS A 324 24.68 -4.18 -27.48
C LYS A 324 26.06 -4.23 -26.81
N GLU A 325 26.44 -3.20 -26.05
CA GLU A 325 27.69 -3.20 -25.29
C GLU A 325 27.78 -4.30 -24.22
N ASP A 326 26.64 -4.79 -23.73
CA ASP A 326 26.55 -5.82 -22.70
C ASP A 326 26.28 -7.22 -23.29
N ALA A 327 26.34 -7.39 -24.61
CA ALA A 327 26.04 -8.66 -25.29
C ALA A 327 26.86 -9.84 -24.75
N GLY A 328 28.13 -9.63 -24.38
CA GLY A 328 29.01 -10.67 -23.81
C GLY A 328 28.62 -11.14 -22.41
N ARG A 329 27.75 -10.39 -21.72
CA ARG A 329 27.24 -10.70 -20.39
C ARG A 329 25.95 -11.52 -20.43
N ILE A 330 25.32 -11.70 -21.60
CA ILE A 330 24.10 -12.51 -21.72
C ILE A 330 24.43 -13.97 -21.34
N ALA A 331 23.61 -14.56 -20.47
CA ALA A 331 23.69 -15.96 -20.08
C ALA A 331 23.06 -16.86 -21.16
N ASN A 332 23.53 -18.10 -21.28
CA ASN A 332 22.91 -19.10 -22.17
C ASN A 332 21.57 -19.62 -21.60
N SER A 333 21.44 -19.60 -20.29
CA SER A 333 20.23 -19.95 -19.55
C SER A 333 20.16 -19.13 -18.27
N MET A 334 18.94 -18.82 -17.84
CA MET A 334 18.67 -18.42 -16.48
C MET A 334 18.32 -19.65 -15.66
N GLU A 335 19.04 -19.88 -14.57
CA GLU A 335 18.79 -20.98 -13.64
C GLU A 335 18.57 -20.42 -12.24
N TRP A 336 17.47 -20.84 -11.61
CA TRP A 336 17.10 -20.40 -10.27
C TRP A 336 16.33 -21.49 -9.51
N THR A 337 16.23 -21.30 -8.20
CA THR A 337 15.46 -22.18 -7.32
C THR A 337 14.19 -21.44 -6.91
N TYR A 338 13.02 -22.01 -7.22
CA TYR A 338 11.75 -21.51 -6.73
C TYR A 338 11.62 -21.79 -5.23
N GLU A 339 11.46 -20.74 -4.42
CA GLU A 339 11.48 -20.89 -2.97
C GLU A 339 10.15 -21.43 -2.40
N GLY A 340 9.04 -21.16 -3.07
CA GLY A 340 7.69 -21.56 -2.64
C GLY A 340 7.50 -23.08 -2.50
N ASN A 341 6.64 -23.49 -1.56
CA ASN A 341 6.27 -24.89 -1.35
C ASN A 341 5.06 -25.35 -2.17
N TYR A 342 4.48 -24.43 -2.93
CA TYR A 342 3.39 -24.71 -3.85
C TYR A 342 3.37 -23.64 -4.94
N VAL A 343 2.81 -23.98 -6.09
CA VAL A 343 2.54 -23.04 -7.19
C VAL A 343 1.07 -22.65 -7.09
N SER A 344 0.80 -21.35 -6.94
CA SER A 344 -0.55 -20.78 -7.05
C SER A 344 -0.93 -20.58 -8.51
N LYS A 345 -2.21 -20.30 -8.81
CA LYS A 345 -2.63 -19.90 -10.16
C LYS A 345 -1.92 -18.67 -10.69
N GLY A 346 -1.66 -17.68 -9.84
CA GLY A 346 -0.91 -16.48 -10.24
C GLY A 346 0.53 -16.81 -10.60
N THR A 347 1.18 -17.68 -9.83
CA THR A 347 2.53 -18.18 -10.14
C THR A 347 2.54 -19.02 -11.43
N LEU A 348 1.52 -19.86 -11.64
CA LEU A 348 1.35 -20.62 -12.88
C LEU A 348 1.23 -19.69 -14.10
N ALA A 349 0.42 -18.63 -14.00
CA ALA A 349 0.27 -17.62 -15.05
C ALA A 349 1.57 -16.83 -15.27
N LEU A 350 2.34 -16.55 -14.21
CA LEU A 350 3.67 -15.95 -14.32
C LEU A 350 4.66 -16.89 -15.03
N PHE A 351 4.65 -18.20 -14.74
CA PHE A 351 5.49 -19.17 -15.45
C PHE A 351 5.12 -19.26 -16.94
N ASP A 352 3.83 -19.25 -17.25
CA ASP A 352 3.32 -19.20 -18.62
C ASP A 352 3.77 -17.92 -19.34
N LEU A 353 3.67 -16.76 -18.68
CA LEU A 353 4.17 -15.49 -19.21
C LEU A 353 5.67 -15.55 -19.50
N LEU A 354 6.49 -15.98 -18.54
CA LEU A 354 7.95 -16.05 -18.71
C LEU A 354 8.35 -16.98 -19.85
N THR A 355 7.61 -18.09 -20.02
CA THR A 355 7.84 -19.07 -21.09
C THR A 355 7.53 -18.51 -22.48
N HIS A 356 6.51 -17.64 -22.60
CA HIS A 356 5.98 -17.21 -23.90
C HIS A 356 6.25 -15.73 -24.26
N ASN A 357 6.73 -14.92 -23.32
CA ASN A 357 7.04 -13.51 -23.57
C ASN A 357 8.22 -13.31 -24.53
N ASN A 358 9.16 -14.26 -24.58
CA ASN A 358 10.28 -14.23 -25.52
C ASN A 358 11.06 -12.90 -25.56
N TRP A 359 11.14 -12.20 -24.42
CA TRP A 359 11.76 -10.88 -24.28
C TRP A 359 11.12 -9.74 -25.10
N GLU A 360 9.95 -9.97 -25.73
CA GLU A 360 9.26 -8.96 -26.53
C GLU A 360 8.74 -7.81 -25.68
N ARG A 361 8.34 -8.10 -24.43
CA ARG A 361 7.95 -7.09 -23.45
C ARG A 361 8.95 -7.06 -22.30
N PRO A 362 9.51 -5.89 -21.96
CA PRO A 362 10.33 -5.74 -20.75
C PRO A 362 9.55 -6.10 -19.50
N ILE A 363 10.13 -6.91 -18.61
CA ILE A 363 9.49 -7.34 -17.35
C ILE A 363 10.14 -6.61 -16.18
N TYR A 364 9.31 -5.98 -15.37
CA TYR A 364 9.68 -5.23 -14.17
C TYR A 364 8.90 -5.72 -12.96
N PHE A 365 9.50 -5.63 -11.79
CA PHE A 365 8.88 -5.83 -10.50
C PHE A 365 9.14 -4.60 -9.64
N THR A 366 8.15 -4.11 -8.90
CA THR A 366 8.39 -3.07 -7.90
C THR A 366 9.35 -3.59 -6.83
N THR A 367 10.16 -2.71 -6.25
CA THR A 367 11.04 -3.02 -5.11
C THR A 367 10.30 -3.18 -3.79
N ALA A 368 9.04 -2.71 -3.73
CA ALA A 368 8.21 -2.70 -2.52
C ALA A 368 7.63 -4.07 -2.15
N MET A 369 7.77 -5.08 -3.01
CA MET A 369 7.23 -6.41 -2.76
C MET A 369 8.17 -7.29 -1.90
N PRO A 370 7.60 -8.19 -1.08
CA PRO A 370 8.36 -9.20 -0.35
C PRO A 370 9.19 -10.10 -1.28
N LYS A 371 10.33 -10.58 -0.79
CA LYS A 371 11.30 -11.36 -1.59
C LYS A 371 10.70 -12.63 -2.23
N ASP A 372 9.80 -13.31 -1.51
CA ASP A 372 9.12 -14.51 -1.99
C ASP A 372 8.26 -14.27 -3.26
N GLN A 373 7.84 -13.03 -3.50
CA GLN A 373 7.08 -12.64 -4.68
C GLN A 373 7.94 -12.57 -5.96
N TYR A 374 9.27 -12.48 -5.83
CA TYR A 374 10.21 -12.56 -6.98
C TYR A 374 10.42 -13.98 -7.49
N ILE A 375 9.79 -14.98 -6.87
CA ILE A 375 9.81 -16.40 -7.28
C ILE A 375 11.22 -17.00 -7.48
N GLY A 376 12.22 -16.46 -6.77
CA GLY A 376 13.63 -16.85 -6.83
C GLY A 376 14.43 -16.25 -7.99
N LEU A 377 13.87 -15.29 -8.73
CA LEU A 377 14.54 -14.63 -9.86
C LEU A 377 15.59 -13.58 -9.45
N ASP A 378 15.87 -13.42 -8.15
CA ASP A 378 16.72 -12.37 -7.58
C ASP A 378 18.07 -12.21 -8.30
N LYS A 379 18.68 -13.32 -8.73
CA LYS A 379 19.96 -13.36 -9.47
C LYS A 379 19.93 -12.68 -10.84
N TYR A 380 18.74 -12.37 -11.34
CA TYR A 380 18.49 -11.77 -12.66
C TYR A 380 17.64 -10.50 -12.56
N LEU A 381 17.34 -10.04 -11.33
CA LEU A 381 16.56 -8.83 -11.08
C LEU A 381 17.50 -7.67 -10.73
N TYR A 382 17.67 -6.76 -11.69
CA TYR A 382 18.53 -5.60 -11.53
C TYR A 382 17.72 -4.36 -11.15
N THR A 383 18.01 -3.75 -10.00
CA THR A 383 17.39 -2.51 -9.53
C THR A 383 17.73 -1.35 -10.47
N GLU A 384 16.68 -0.70 -10.99
CA GLU A 384 16.70 0.54 -11.79
C GLU A 384 16.09 1.73 -11.00
N GLY A 385 16.05 1.63 -9.66
CA GLY A 385 15.39 2.58 -8.75
C GLY A 385 14.25 1.89 -7.99
N LEU A 386 13.03 2.43 -8.10
CA LEU A 386 11.80 1.85 -7.54
C LEU A 386 11.37 0.53 -8.22
N ASN A 387 11.98 0.18 -9.35
CA ASN A 387 11.68 -1.03 -10.10
C ASN A 387 12.94 -1.88 -10.24
N LYS A 388 12.78 -3.20 -10.21
CA LYS A 388 13.77 -4.20 -10.62
C LYS A 388 13.42 -4.73 -11.99
N ARG A 389 14.36 -4.69 -12.93
CA ARG A 389 14.20 -5.21 -14.29
C ARG A 389 14.74 -6.63 -14.38
N LEU A 390 13.98 -7.54 -15.00
CA LEU A 390 14.45 -8.89 -15.29
C LEU A 390 15.39 -8.87 -16.50
N LEU A 391 16.65 -9.26 -16.30
CA LEU A 391 17.67 -9.31 -17.34
C LEU A 391 18.40 -10.66 -17.34
N PRO A 392 18.56 -11.34 -18.50
CA PRO A 392 19.21 -12.64 -18.58
C PRO A 392 20.73 -12.51 -18.65
N LEU A 393 21.32 -11.81 -17.68
CA LEU A 393 22.76 -11.65 -17.58
C LEU A 393 23.38 -12.79 -16.75
N LYS A 394 24.66 -13.08 -17.00
CA LYS A 394 25.44 -14.00 -16.18
C LYS A 394 25.43 -13.47 -14.74
N PRO A 395 24.98 -14.28 -13.76
CA PRO A 395 24.88 -13.82 -12.39
C PRO A 395 26.21 -13.28 -11.90
N GLU A 396 26.19 -12.06 -11.37
CA GLU A 396 27.33 -11.50 -10.65
C GLU A 396 27.35 -12.11 -9.24
N ARG A 397 28.56 -12.34 -8.71
CA ARG A 397 28.71 -12.83 -7.35
C ARG A 397 28.44 -11.67 -6.40
N LEU A 398 27.30 -11.71 -5.73
CA LEU A 398 27.02 -10.83 -4.59
C LEU A 398 28.01 -11.17 -3.45
N GLU A 399 28.60 -10.16 -2.82
CA GLU A 399 29.53 -10.37 -1.71
C GLU A 399 28.78 -10.71 -0.43
N THR A 400 27.58 -10.15 -0.26
CA THR A 400 26.68 -10.43 0.85
C THR A 400 25.27 -10.78 0.36
N GLU A 401 24.49 -11.47 1.21
CA GLU A 401 23.08 -11.79 0.92
C GLU A 401 22.17 -10.54 0.83
N ASN A 402 22.66 -9.37 1.30
CA ASN A 402 21.93 -8.10 1.29
C ASN A 402 22.29 -7.21 0.10
N ASP A 403 23.28 -7.60 -0.72
CA ASP A 403 23.67 -6.81 -1.87
C ASP A 403 22.60 -6.91 -2.96
N GLU A 404 22.17 -5.76 -3.47
CA GLU A 404 21.28 -5.72 -4.63
C GLU A 404 22.08 -5.64 -5.93
N LEU A 405 21.63 -6.34 -6.96
CA LEU A 405 22.11 -6.13 -8.32
C LEU A 405 21.59 -4.77 -8.82
N ILE A 406 22.49 -3.81 -9.05
CA ILE A 406 22.13 -2.48 -9.54
C ILE A 406 22.40 -2.41 -11.05
N ASN A 407 21.45 -1.86 -11.81
CA ASN A 407 21.67 -1.45 -13.19
C ASN A 407 21.96 0.07 -13.22
N PRO A 408 23.24 0.48 -13.17
CA PRO A 408 23.59 1.86 -12.82
C PRO A 408 23.20 2.88 -13.88
N LYS A 409 23.24 2.53 -15.18
CA LYS A 409 22.92 3.48 -16.26
C LYS A 409 21.44 3.91 -16.20
N PRO A 410 20.45 2.99 -16.21
CA PRO A 410 19.05 3.39 -16.10
C PRO A 410 18.71 3.95 -14.72
N MET A 411 19.27 3.38 -13.63
CA MET A 411 19.03 3.91 -12.28
C MET A 411 19.48 5.36 -12.15
N PHE A 412 20.66 5.71 -12.66
CA PHE A 412 21.13 7.10 -12.69
C PHE A 412 20.19 8.01 -13.48
N HIS A 413 19.80 7.60 -14.69
CA HIS A 413 18.83 8.37 -15.48
C HIS A 413 17.50 8.56 -14.75
N ASN A 414 16.99 7.49 -14.11
CA ASN A 414 15.73 7.52 -13.39
C ASN A 414 15.77 8.48 -12.21
N LEU A 415 16.76 8.35 -11.33
CA LEU A 415 16.92 9.22 -10.16
C LEU A 415 17.17 10.69 -10.55
N MET A 416 17.98 10.93 -11.59
CA MET A 416 18.40 12.29 -11.93
C MET A 416 17.46 13.02 -12.89
N SER A 417 16.66 12.30 -13.69
CA SER A 417 15.91 12.91 -14.81
C SER A 417 14.44 12.50 -14.88
N VAL A 418 14.05 11.39 -14.25
CA VAL A 418 12.67 10.87 -14.34
C VAL A 418 11.89 11.11 -13.05
N TYR A 419 12.54 10.95 -11.89
CA TYR A 419 11.84 10.88 -10.62
C TYR A 419 11.35 12.24 -10.12
N GLY A 420 10.07 12.26 -9.74
CA GLY A 420 9.49 13.27 -8.86
C GLY A 420 9.60 12.87 -7.40
N TYR A 421 9.77 13.84 -6.51
CA TYR A 421 9.95 13.62 -5.06
C TYR A 421 8.87 14.30 -4.22
N GLY A 422 7.67 14.51 -4.78
CA GLY A 422 6.44 14.72 -4.02
C GLY A 422 6.43 15.93 -3.10
N ASN A 423 7.19 16.97 -3.43
CA ASN A 423 7.40 18.15 -2.58
C ASN A 423 7.88 17.84 -1.15
N ILE A 424 8.55 16.70 -0.91
CA ILE A 424 8.92 16.19 0.43
C ILE A 424 9.58 17.26 1.31
N LYS A 425 10.43 18.11 0.73
CA LYS A 425 11.17 19.14 1.45
C LYS A 425 10.29 20.28 2.00
N HIS A 426 9.21 20.62 1.30
CA HIS A 426 8.39 21.79 1.59
C HIS A 426 6.93 21.46 1.90
N ALA A 427 6.55 20.18 1.82
CA ALA A 427 5.19 19.72 2.08
C ALA A 427 4.72 20.20 3.45
N ASN A 428 3.51 20.75 3.48
CA ASN A 428 2.87 21.18 4.70
C ASN A 428 2.58 19.99 5.65
N HIS A 429 2.41 18.79 5.09
CA HIS A 429 2.16 17.56 5.81
C HIS A 429 2.83 16.39 5.08
N LEU A 430 3.56 15.58 5.84
CA LEU A 430 3.99 14.25 5.43
C LEU A 430 3.30 13.25 6.35
N ASP A 431 2.51 12.36 5.76
CA ASP A 431 2.02 11.20 6.49
C ASP A 431 3.18 10.25 6.81
N ARG A 432 2.94 9.33 7.73
CA ARG A 432 3.99 8.41 8.22
C ARG A 432 4.64 7.61 7.10
N GLN A 433 3.87 7.09 6.15
CA GLN A 433 4.43 6.29 5.06
C GLN A 433 5.33 7.16 4.17
N SER A 434 4.85 8.36 3.79
CA SER A 434 5.65 9.30 3.01
C SER A 434 6.94 9.72 3.74
N ALA A 435 6.93 9.81 5.07
CA ALA A 435 8.11 10.10 5.87
C ALA A 435 9.11 8.93 5.87
N ASP A 436 8.63 7.70 6.02
CA ASP A 436 9.46 6.48 5.96
C ASP A 436 10.10 6.33 4.55
N ASP A 437 9.36 6.70 3.51
CA ASP A 437 9.84 6.63 2.11
C ASP A 437 11.02 7.59 1.82
N VAL A 438 11.22 8.64 2.63
CA VAL A 438 12.41 9.53 2.51
C VAL A 438 13.71 8.77 2.72
N THR A 439 13.74 7.90 3.73
CA THR A 439 14.91 7.04 4.00
C THR A 439 15.09 6.04 2.86
N TYR A 440 13.99 5.48 2.36
CA TYR A 440 14.02 4.56 1.24
C TYR A 440 14.62 5.19 -0.03
N VAL A 441 14.19 6.41 -0.38
CA VAL A 441 14.75 7.17 -1.50
C VAL A 441 16.23 7.49 -1.30
N SER A 442 16.60 7.90 -0.09
CA SER A 442 18.01 8.23 0.24
C SER A 442 18.92 7.01 0.08
N ASN A 443 18.46 5.82 0.48
CA ASN A 443 19.20 4.58 0.33
C ASN A 443 19.44 4.20 -1.14
N MET A 444 18.50 4.50 -2.05
CA MET A 444 18.69 4.30 -3.49
C MET A 444 19.86 5.13 -4.03
N PHE A 445 19.97 6.40 -3.65
CA PHE A 445 21.12 7.22 -4.01
C PHE A 445 22.43 6.65 -3.48
N GLY A 446 22.43 6.18 -2.22
CA GLY A 446 23.59 5.53 -1.62
C GLY A 446 24.07 4.29 -2.39
N GLY A 447 23.14 3.39 -2.74
CA GLY A 447 23.47 2.18 -3.52
C GLY A 447 24.01 2.50 -4.92
N LEU A 448 23.41 3.46 -5.61
CA LEU A 448 23.90 3.90 -6.92
C LEU A 448 25.31 4.52 -6.80
N LEU A 449 25.52 5.38 -5.82
CA LEU A 449 26.80 6.02 -5.54
C LEU A 449 27.92 5.00 -5.36
N SER A 450 27.73 4.04 -4.45
CA SER A 450 28.69 2.97 -4.20
C SER A 450 29.01 2.18 -5.48
N THR A 451 27.98 1.89 -6.29
CA THR A 451 28.16 1.17 -7.57
C THR A 451 28.98 1.97 -8.57
N LEU A 452 28.71 3.27 -8.73
CA LEU A 452 29.43 4.14 -9.67
C LEU A 452 30.90 4.32 -9.26
N ILE A 453 31.16 4.49 -7.96
CA ILE A 453 32.54 4.57 -7.42
C ILE A 453 33.30 3.27 -7.71
N ASN A 454 32.69 2.11 -7.44
CA ASN A 454 33.32 0.81 -7.70
C ASN A 454 33.61 0.58 -9.20
N GLN A 455 32.84 1.21 -10.09
CA GLN A 455 33.07 1.20 -11.55
C GLN A 455 34.08 2.26 -12.02
N GLY A 456 34.67 3.04 -11.11
CA GLY A 456 35.62 4.11 -11.45
C GLY A 456 34.97 5.36 -12.05
N LYS A 457 33.63 5.50 -11.98
CA LYS A 457 32.88 6.66 -12.47
C LYS A 457 32.73 7.70 -11.37
N THR A 458 33.84 8.35 -11.04
CA THR A 458 33.90 9.26 -9.89
C THR A 458 33.21 10.60 -10.14
N ILE A 459 33.13 11.09 -11.38
CA ILE A 459 32.49 12.37 -11.73
C ILE A 459 30.97 12.28 -11.57
N GLU A 460 30.36 11.17 -11.98
CA GLU A 460 28.93 10.92 -11.80
C GLU A 460 28.60 10.45 -10.37
N GLY A 461 29.60 10.01 -9.61
CA GLY A 461 29.46 9.57 -8.23
C GLY A 461 29.50 10.71 -7.20
N THR A 462 30.41 11.67 -7.31
CA THR A 462 30.48 12.81 -6.38
C THR A 462 29.48 13.89 -6.72
#